data_AF-A0A0L8MP93-F1
#
_entry.id   AF-A0A0L8MP93-F1
#
_cell.length_a   1.000
_cell.length_b   1.000
_cell.length_c   1.000
_cell.angle_alpha   90.00
_cell.angle_beta   90.00
_cell.angle_gamma   90.00
#
_symmetry.space_group_name_H-M   'P 1'
#
loop_
_entity.id
_entity.type
_entity.pdbx_description
1 polymer ?
#
loop_
_entity_poly.entity_id
_entity_poly.type
_entity_poly.pdbx_seq_one_letter_code
_entity_poly.pdbx_strand_id
1 'polypeptide(L)'
;MDAIKVIRVGLGRPRTRPDHILGDKGYSSRKIRAYLRKRGIGHTIPERRDQRANRRRKGRTGGRPCGFDKQLYKKRNVVERCFNRLKQWRGIATRYDKTRESYEAAVTIASLFLWLNPL
;
A
#
# COMPACT_ATOMS: atom_id res chain seq x y z
N MET A 1 3.74 -1.05 -11.66
CA MET A 1 2.39 -1.38 -11.15
C MET A 1 1.67 -2.37 -12.04
N ASP A 2 2.31 -2.85 -13.09
CA ASP A 2 1.66 -3.56 -14.19
C ASP A 2 1.31 -5.00 -13.82
N ALA A 3 1.89 -5.51 -12.73
CA ALA A 3 1.53 -6.77 -12.10
C ALA A 3 0.27 -6.70 -11.21
N ILE A 4 -0.20 -5.50 -10.83
CA ILE A 4 -1.44 -5.38 -10.05
C ILE A 4 -2.61 -5.77 -10.96
N LYS A 5 -3.44 -6.71 -10.51
CA LYS A 5 -4.68 -7.09 -11.16
C LYS A 5 -5.85 -6.71 -10.27
N VAL A 6 -6.65 -5.75 -10.72
CA VAL A 6 -7.93 -5.39 -10.09
C VAL A 6 -9.01 -6.20 -10.80
N ILE A 7 -9.61 -7.13 -10.06
CA ILE A 7 -10.69 -7.99 -10.55
C ILE A 7 -11.86 -7.09 -10.96
N ARG A 8 -12.43 -7.37 -12.13
CA ARG A 8 -13.65 -6.72 -12.61
C ARG A 8 -14.85 -7.54 -12.15
N VAL A 9 -15.93 -6.85 -11.76
CA VAL A 9 -17.25 -7.47 -11.65
C VAL A 9 -17.82 -7.51 -13.07
N GLY A 10 -17.61 -8.62 -13.79
CA GLY A 10 -18.07 -8.82 -15.18
C GLY A 10 -17.01 -9.37 -16.14
N LEU A 11 -17.38 -9.49 -17.42
CA LEU A 11 -16.53 -10.04 -18.48
C LEU A 11 -15.31 -9.14 -18.81
N GLY A 12 -14.22 -9.77 -19.25
CA GLY A 12 -13.02 -9.11 -19.79
C GLY A 12 -11.79 -9.14 -18.87
N ARG A 13 -10.66 -8.66 -19.41
CA ARG A 13 -9.36 -8.72 -18.73
C ARG A 13 -9.33 -7.86 -17.44
N PRO A 14 -8.71 -8.34 -16.35
CA PRO A 14 -8.50 -7.54 -15.15
C PRO A 14 -7.81 -6.21 -15.45
N ARG A 15 -8.21 -5.16 -14.74
CA ARG A 15 -7.56 -3.85 -14.87
C ARG A 15 -6.19 -3.87 -14.21
N THR A 16 -5.22 -3.17 -14.79
CA THR A 16 -3.91 -2.92 -14.16
C THR A 16 -3.81 -1.54 -13.51
N ARG A 17 -4.93 -0.81 -13.47
CA ARG A 17 -5.06 0.52 -12.88
C ARG A 17 -6.10 0.51 -11.76
N PRO A 18 -5.69 0.59 -10.49
CA PRO A 18 -6.60 0.85 -9.38
C PRO A 18 -7.13 2.28 -9.42
N ASP A 19 -8.32 2.50 -8.87
CA ASP A 19 -8.92 3.84 -8.82
C ASP A 19 -8.24 4.72 -7.75
N HIS A 20 -7.90 4.12 -6.60
CA HIS A 20 -7.22 4.81 -5.51
C HIS A 20 -6.17 3.91 -4.85
N ILE A 21 -5.02 4.48 -4.51
CA ILE A 21 -3.98 3.85 -3.69
C ILE A 21 -3.84 4.55 -2.34
N LEU A 22 -3.81 3.74 -1.28
CA LEU A 22 -3.37 4.15 0.05
C LEU A 22 -1.92 3.70 0.21
N GLY A 23 -1.05 4.60 0.63
CA GLY A 23 0.36 4.29 0.76
C GLY A 23 0.97 4.89 2.00
N ASP A 24 1.99 4.22 2.51
CA ASP A 24 2.74 4.67 3.66
C ASP A 24 3.52 5.93 3.35
N LYS A 25 3.79 6.69 4.42
CA LYS A 25 4.63 7.89 4.38
C LYS A 25 6.01 7.65 3.75
N GLY A 26 6.51 6.42 3.78
CA GLY A 26 7.72 5.98 3.06
C GLY A 26 7.67 6.23 1.55
N TYR A 27 6.48 6.11 0.95
CA TYR A 27 6.21 6.27 -0.48
C TYR A 27 5.84 7.70 -0.91
N SER A 28 6.15 8.69 -0.07
CA SER A 28 5.81 10.11 -0.29
C SER A 28 6.61 10.81 -1.40
N SER A 29 7.52 10.10 -2.07
CA SER A 29 8.46 10.68 -3.03
C SER A 29 7.77 11.35 -4.22
N ARG A 30 8.39 12.41 -4.76
CA ARG A 30 7.86 13.13 -5.93
C ARG A 30 7.71 12.21 -7.13
N LYS A 31 8.64 11.28 -7.34
CA LYS A 31 8.62 10.30 -8.45
C LYS A 31 7.39 9.39 -8.37
N ILE A 32 7.08 8.84 -7.19
CA ILE A 32 5.90 7.99 -6.99
C ILE A 32 4.62 8.77 -7.28
N ARG A 33 4.49 9.97 -6.72
CA ARG A 33 3.28 10.80 -6.92
C ARG A 33 3.13 11.26 -8.37
N ALA A 34 4.22 11.58 -9.06
CA ALA A 34 4.20 11.95 -10.47
C ALA A 34 3.76 10.76 -11.34
N TYR A 35 4.26 9.56 -11.06
CA TYR A 35 3.82 8.34 -11.73
C TYR A 35 2.32 8.07 -11.53
N LEU A 36 1.82 8.19 -10.31
CA LEU A 36 0.39 7.99 -9.99
C LEU A 36 -0.49 9.00 -10.73
N ARG A 37 -0.09 10.27 -10.75
CA ARG A 37 -0.79 11.32 -11.52
C ARG A 37 -0.78 11.04 -13.02
N LYS A 38 0.38 10.66 -13.58
CA LYS A 38 0.50 10.33 -15.02
C LYS A 38 -0.43 9.18 -15.41
N ARG A 39 -0.66 8.20 -14.52
CA ARG A 39 -1.61 7.10 -14.76
C ARG A 39 -3.06 7.46 -14.44
N GLY A 40 -3.34 8.63 -13.85
CA GLY A 40 -4.69 9.01 -13.40
C GLY A 40 -5.17 8.19 -12.21
N ILE A 41 -4.27 7.78 -11.31
CA ILE A 41 -4.59 7.01 -10.11
C ILE A 41 -4.70 7.98 -8.92
N GLY A 42 -5.86 7.98 -8.25
CA GLY A 42 -6.03 8.69 -6.99
C GLY A 42 -5.06 8.15 -5.94
N HIS A 43 -4.50 8.99 -5.07
CA HIS A 43 -3.60 8.50 -4.04
C HIS A 43 -3.67 9.30 -2.74
N THR A 44 -3.71 8.57 -1.63
CA THR A 44 -3.61 9.13 -0.28
C THR A 44 -2.33 8.60 0.35
N ILE A 45 -1.30 9.43 0.33
CA ILE A 45 0.02 9.13 0.89
C ILE A 45 0.39 10.31 1.79
N PRO A 46 0.65 10.13 3.09
CA PRO A 46 1.08 11.21 3.96
C PRO A 46 2.40 11.82 3.50
N GLU A 47 2.56 13.14 3.61
CA GLU A 47 3.87 13.79 3.42
C GLU A 47 4.75 13.65 4.66
N ARG A 48 6.07 13.60 4.45
CA ARG A 48 7.03 13.76 5.55
C ARG A 48 7.07 15.22 6.02
N ARG A 49 7.34 15.44 7.32
CA ARG A 49 7.26 16.77 7.94
C ARG A 49 8.28 17.73 7.32
N ASP A 50 9.49 17.25 7.11
CA ASP A 50 10.60 17.89 6.38
C ASP A 50 10.22 18.22 4.93
N GLN A 51 9.60 17.28 4.20
CA GLN A 51 9.15 17.52 2.83
C GLN A 51 8.12 18.64 2.75
N ARG A 52 7.17 18.65 3.69
CA ARG A 52 6.16 19.70 3.79
C ARG A 52 6.80 21.05 4.11
N ALA A 53 7.75 21.09 5.05
CA ALA A 53 8.47 22.30 5.42
C ALA A 53 9.32 22.85 4.26
N ASN A 54 10.06 21.97 3.56
CA ASN A 54 10.87 22.34 2.40
C ASN A 54 10.00 22.85 1.24
N ARG A 55 8.85 22.21 1.00
CA ARG A 55 7.87 22.69 0.01
C ARG A 55 7.37 24.10 0.36
N ARG A 56 7.01 24.33 1.63
CA ARG A 56 6.56 25.65 2.10
C ARG A 56 7.65 26.71 1.93
N ARG A 57 8.90 26.40 2.30
CA ARG A 57 10.06 27.28 2.13
C ARG A 57 10.30 27.69 0.67
N LYS A 58 10.05 26.77 -0.26
CA LYS A 58 10.17 27.01 -1.71
C LYS A 58 9.00 27.80 -2.31
N GLY A 59 7.93 28.07 -1.56
CA GLY A 59 6.76 28.80 -2.05
C GLY A 59 6.20 28.22 -3.36
N ARG A 60 6.05 29.06 -4.38
CA ARG A 60 5.50 28.69 -5.70
C ARG A 60 6.34 27.61 -6.41
N THR A 61 7.66 27.59 -6.21
CA THR A 61 8.56 26.59 -6.82
C THR A 61 8.53 25.24 -6.08
N GLY A 62 7.90 25.18 -4.90
CA GLY A 62 7.77 23.96 -4.11
C GLY A 62 6.84 22.91 -4.73
N GLY A 63 5.98 23.33 -5.67
CA GLY A 63 5.02 22.48 -6.36
C GLY A 63 3.71 22.27 -5.59
N ARG A 64 2.79 21.51 -6.22
CA ARG A 64 1.43 21.30 -5.73
C ARG A 64 1.40 20.63 -4.34
N PRO A 65 0.64 21.17 -3.36
CA PRO A 65 0.38 20.48 -2.10
C PRO A 65 -0.25 19.11 -2.33
N CYS A 66 0.18 18.10 -1.58
CA CYS A 66 -0.52 16.81 -1.62
C CYS A 66 -1.83 16.91 -0.83
N GLY A 67 -2.95 16.62 -1.48
CA GLY A 67 -4.22 16.37 -0.78
C GLY A 67 -4.06 15.11 0.07
N PHE A 68 -4.32 15.23 1.37
CA PHE A 68 -4.29 14.10 2.29
C PHE A 68 -5.68 13.94 2.92
N ASP A 69 -6.37 12.89 2.50
CA ASP A 69 -7.66 12.51 3.07
C ASP A 69 -7.44 11.58 4.27
N LYS A 70 -7.71 12.11 5.47
CA LYS A 70 -7.59 11.37 6.73
C LYS A 70 -8.57 10.19 6.81
N GLN A 71 -9.79 10.33 6.31
CA GLN A 71 -10.82 9.28 6.42
C GLN A 71 -10.48 8.10 5.51
N LEU A 72 -10.06 8.39 4.28
CA LEU A 72 -9.56 7.37 3.36
C LEU A 72 -8.32 6.68 3.91
N TYR A 73 -7.41 7.42 4.55
CA TYR A 73 -6.21 6.84 5.15
C TYR A 73 -6.51 5.85 6.30
N LYS A 74 -7.60 6.04 7.05
CA LYS A 74 -8.01 5.09 8.11
C LYS A 74 -8.26 3.67 7.58
N LYS A 75 -8.65 3.52 6.31
CA LYS A 75 -8.86 2.21 5.68
C LYS A 75 -7.58 1.36 5.65
N ARG A 76 -6.39 1.95 5.80
CA ARG A 76 -5.11 1.22 5.95
C ARG A 76 -5.10 0.28 7.16
N ASN A 77 -5.89 0.57 8.20
CA ASN A 77 -6.01 -0.27 9.39
C ASN A 77 -6.42 -1.72 9.07
N VAL A 78 -7.16 -1.95 7.98
CA VAL A 78 -7.52 -3.31 7.55
C VAL A 78 -6.26 -4.12 7.19
N VAL A 79 -5.36 -3.51 6.42
CA VAL A 79 -4.09 -4.12 6.03
C VAL A 79 -3.17 -4.30 7.23
N GLU A 80 -3.09 -3.31 8.12
CA GLU A 80 -2.29 -3.40 9.34
C GLU A 80 -2.74 -4.53 10.26
N ARG A 81 -4.05 -4.67 10.49
CA ARG A 81 -4.60 -5.77 11.29
C ARG A 81 -4.31 -7.12 10.66
N CYS A 82 -4.40 -7.24 9.34
CA CYS A 82 -4.04 -8.46 8.62
C CYS A 82 -2.56 -8.82 8.85
N PHE A 83 -1.63 -7.90 8.64
CA PHE A 83 -0.21 -8.14 8.89
C PHE A 83 0.11 -8.43 10.35
N ASN A 84 -0.57 -7.78 11.29
CA ASN A 84 -0.41 -8.05 12.72
C ASN A 84 -0.85 -9.48 13.06
N ARG A 85 -1.97 -9.96 12.50
CA ARG A 85 -2.43 -11.35 12.64
C ARG A 85 -1.43 -12.33 12.04
N LEU A 86 -0.91 -12.06 10.83
CA LEU A 86 0.14 -12.89 10.23
C LEU A 86 1.40 -12.96 11.11
N LYS A 87 1.76 -11.85 11.77
CA LYS A 87 2.93 -11.80 12.67
C LYS A 87 2.72 -12.49 14.02
N GLN A 88 1.50 -12.95 14.35
CA GLN A 88 1.32 -13.83 15.52
C GLN A 88 2.06 -15.17 15.33
N TRP A 89 2.30 -15.56 14.08
CA TRP A 89 3.07 -16.73 13.71
C TRP A 89 4.56 -16.37 13.76
N ARG A 90 5.27 -16.81 14.80
CA ARG A 90 6.69 -16.47 15.04
C ARG A 90 7.60 -16.77 13.85
N GLY A 91 7.36 -17.88 13.15
CA GLY A 91 8.11 -18.26 11.95
C GLY A 91 8.01 -17.23 10.83
N ILE A 92 6.82 -16.67 10.62
CA ILE A 92 6.56 -15.64 9.60
C ILE A 92 7.13 -14.28 10.04
N ALA A 93 6.94 -13.91 11.31
CA ALA A 93 7.39 -12.64 11.85
C ALA A 93 8.91 -12.48 11.80
N THR A 94 9.64 -13.53 12.16
CA THR A 94 11.11 -13.53 12.19
C THR A 94 11.72 -14.00 10.86
N ARG A 95 10.92 -14.59 9.97
CA ARG A 95 11.35 -15.15 8.68
C ARG A 95 12.41 -16.25 8.86
N TYR A 96 12.05 -17.31 9.60
CA TYR A 96 12.95 -18.44 9.86
C TYR A 96 13.20 -19.33 8.64
N ASP A 97 12.31 -19.30 7.65
CA ASP A 97 12.47 -20.06 6.42
C ASP A 97 13.71 -19.62 5.63
N LYS A 98 14.54 -20.59 5.24
CA LYS A 98 15.78 -20.34 4.49
C LYS A 98 15.55 -19.98 3.02
N THR A 99 14.48 -20.53 2.42
CA THR A 99 14.16 -20.34 1.00
C THR A 99 12.96 -19.42 0.83
N ARG A 100 12.87 -18.80 -0.35
CA ARG A 100 11.74 -17.93 -0.70
C ARG A 100 10.45 -18.74 -0.78
N GLU A 101 10.54 -19.96 -1.29
CA GLU A 101 9.45 -20.88 -1.55
C GLU A 101 8.84 -21.38 -0.24
N SER A 102 9.66 -21.78 0.73
CA SER A 102 9.18 -22.20 2.06
C SER A 102 8.51 -21.05 2.80
N TYR A 103 9.09 -19.85 2.75
CA TYR A 103 8.46 -18.66 3.35
C TYR A 103 7.12 -18.32 2.68
N GLU A 104 7.06 -18.37 1.36
CA GLU A 104 5.83 -18.11 0.59
C GLU A 104 4.74 -19.15 0.92
N ALA A 105 5.10 -20.43 1.05
CA ALA A 105 4.19 -21.48 1.48
C ALA A 105 3.65 -21.22 2.90
N ALA A 106 4.52 -20.87 3.86
CA ALA A 106 4.12 -20.56 5.23
C ALA A 106 3.14 -19.36 5.28
N VAL A 107 3.44 -18.28 4.57
CA VAL A 107 2.55 -17.10 4.46
C VAL A 107 1.23 -17.45 3.81
N THR A 108 1.23 -18.31 2.79
CA THR A 108 0.01 -18.76 2.10
C THR A 108 -0.88 -19.57 3.04
N ILE A 109 -0.31 -20.52 3.79
CA ILE A 109 -1.03 -21.33 4.78
C ILE A 109 -1.60 -20.45 5.89
N ALA A 110 -0.81 -19.54 6.45
CA ALA A 110 -1.31 -18.61 7.48
C ALA A 110 -2.43 -17.70 6.95
N SER A 111 -2.32 -17.24 5.70
CA SER A 111 -3.37 -16.44 5.06
C SER A 111 -4.66 -17.24 4.85
N LEU A 112 -4.55 -18.53 4.49
CA LEU A 112 -5.69 -19.45 4.40
C LEU A 112 -6.38 -19.62 5.76
N PHE A 113 -5.63 -19.80 6.84
CA PHE A 113 -6.22 -19.88 8.18
C PHE A 113 -6.95 -18.61 8.59
N LEU A 114 -6.40 -17.43 8.26
CA LEU A 114 -7.06 -16.14 8.49
C LEU A 114 -8.32 -15.95 7.66
N TRP A 115 -8.36 -16.54 6.46
CA TRP A 115 -9.52 -16.50 5.58
C TRP A 115 -10.65 -17.41 6.07
N LEU A 116 -10.31 -18.63 6.51
CA LEU A 116 -11.28 -19.63 6.94
C LEU A 116 -11.85 -19.36 8.34
N ASN A 117 -11.12 -18.62 9.18
CA ASN A 117 -11.58 -18.22 10.51
C ASN A 117 -11.65 -16.69 10.61
N PRO A 118 -12.63 -16.05 9.94
CA PRO A 118 -12.88 -14.63 10.13
C PRO A 118 -13.56 -14.44 11.50
N LEU A 119 -12.75 -14.26 12.54
CA LEU A 119 -13.20 -13.70 13.82
C LEU A 119 -13.64 -12.24 13.62
#